data_AF-A0A7V6AR95-F1
#
_entry.id   AF-A0A7V6AR95-F1
#
_cell.length_a   1.000
_cell.length_b   1.000
_cell.length_c   1.000
_cell.angle_alpha   90.00
_cell.angle_beta   90.00
_cell.angle_gamma   90.00
#
_symmetry.space_group_name_H-M   'P 1'
#
loop_
_entity.id
_entity.type
_entity.pdbx_description
1 polymer ?
#
loop_
_entity_poly.entity_id
_entity_poly.type
_entity_poly.pdbx_seq_one_letter_code
_entity_poly.pdbx_strand_id
1 'polypeptide(L)'
;MTNPTGNISTAQRVLYTLAGVFVLFGVFVLITGGWTFEIFRQPASLTRANHPFSWALYLILAGVIFTDGRLGFSRLVDRVAELRPRKVFLYLMIIIALLEIAHFAFGLKSKLWHLDSQVDFGTYYHCILLFFTGTVLLKMMDAERERGIRKTWGWIPVMIVFFGISIDELISFHNGIPGHLKDLGILPRDADFGVPKWPILLAPLALAVVIYFFAFLWKRLKKHPPLNKLLVAAIVIWVLAYASELLLATGMNHLLQVGLEEGLEKLGSSMFLVIFLDYYRRELRPQ
;
A
#
# COMPACT_ATOMS: atom_id res chain seq x y z
N MET A 1 29.07 -21.37 8.23
CA MET A 1 28.64 -22.37 9.23
C MET A 1 27.53 -21.75 10.05
N THR A 2 26.27 -22.09 9.75
CA THR A 2 25.10 -21.55 10.46
C THR A 2 24.65 -22.55 11.51
N ASN A 3 24.61 -22.13 12.76
CA ASN A 3 24.15 -22.94 13.89
C ASN A 3 22.68 -23.34 13.65
N PRO A 4 22.32 -24.64 13.53
CA PRO A 4 20.96 -25.05 13.14
C PRO A 4 19.91 -24.85 14.25
N THR A 5 20.36 -24.56 15.47
CA THR A 5 19.50 -24.34 16.64
C THR A 5 19.61 -22.90 17.09
N GLY A 6 19.15 -21.97 16.25
CA GLY A 6 19.00 -20.57 16.63
C GLY A 6 17.97 -20.48 17.75
N ASN A 7 18.43 -20.33 18.99
CA ASN A 7 17.56 -20.07 20.13
C ASN A 7 16.66 -18.88 19.79
N ILE A 8 15.36 -19.13 19.69
CA ILE A 8 14.34 -18.11 19.43
C ILE A 8 14.51 -17.03 20.50
N SER A 9 14.76 -15.78 20.08
CA SER A 9 14.96 -14.67 21.00
C SER A 9 13.71 -14.44 21.84
N THR A 10 13.83 -13.88 23.04
CA THR A 10 12.67 -13.60 23.92
C THR A 10 11.61 -12.77 23.18
N ALA A 11 12.04 -11.80 22.36
CA ALA A 11 11.14 -11.02 21.52
C ALA A 11 10.41 -11.88 20.48
N GLN A 12 11.11 -12.79 19.80
CA GLN A 12 10.49 -13.73 18.86
C GLN A 12 9.54 -14.71 19.58
N ARG A 13 9.85 -15.16 20.79
CA ARG A 13 8.95 -16.02 21.58
C ARG A 13 7.68 -15.29 21.96
N VAL A 14 7.80 -14.04 22.42
CA VAL A 14 6.64 -13.18 22.73
C VAL A 14 5.82 -12.96 21.46
N LEU A 15 6.46 -12.69 20.33
CA LEU A 15 5.76 -12.47 19.06
C LEU A 15 5.06 -13.74 18.56
N TYR A 16 5.70 -14.91 18.62
CA TYR A 16 5.06 -16.18 18.25
C TYR A 16 3.95 -16.58 19.22
N THR A 17 4.11 -16.30 20.52
CA THR A 17 3.06 -16.51 21.51
C THR A 17 1.88 -15.60 21.25
N LEU A 18 2.11 -14.32 20.97
CA LEU A 18 1.06 -13.38 20.58
C LEU A 18 0.40 -13.85 19.28
N ALA A 19 1.17 -14.18 18.24
CA ALA A 19 0.63 -14.68 16.97
C ALA A 19 -0.21 -15.94 17.16
N GLY A 20 0.24 -16.89 17.99
CA GLY A 20 -0.51 -18.10 18.34
C GLY A 20 -1.80 -17.79 19.11
N VAL A 21 -1.73 -16.89 20.10
CA VAL A 21 -2.91 -16.40 20.85
C VAL A 21 -3.89 -15.69 19.91
N PHE A 22 -3.41 -14.88 18.98
CA PHE A 22 -4.25 -14.18 18.01
C PHE A 22 -4.88 -15.12 16.98
N VAL A 23 -4.16 -16.16 16.53
CA VAL A 23 -4.73 -17.22 15.66
C VAL A 23 -5.80 -18.02 16.40
N LEU A 24 -5.53 -18.42 17.64
CA LEU A 24 -6.52 -19.12 18.49
C LEU A 24 -7.73 -18.24 18.79
N PHE A 25 -7.52 -16.94 19.01
CA PHE A 25 -8.58 -15.96 19.16
C PHE A 25 -9.42 -15.83 17.89
N GLY A 26 -8.78 -15.75 16.71
CA GLY A 26 -9.46 -15.76 15.42
C GLY A 26 -10.31 -17.01 15.18
N VAL A 27 -9.81 -18.20 15.55
CA VAL A 27 -10.57 -19.47 15.47
C VAL A 27 -11.72 -19.50 16.48
N PHE A 28 -11.48 -19.13 17.73
CA PHE A 28 -12.50 -19.05 18.79
C PHE A 28 -13.67 -18.15 18.37
N VAL A 29 -13.34 -17.01 17.79
CA VAL A 29 -14.29 -16.04 17.26
C VAL A 29 -15.10 -16.57 16.07
N LEU A 30 -14.46 -17.34 15.19
CA LEU A 30 -15.11 -17.98 14.05
C LEU A 30 -16.17 -18.99 14.51
N ILE A 31 -15.96 -19.62 15.67
CA ILE A 31 -16.86 -20.58 16.32
C ILE A 31 -17.96 -19.88 17.16
N THR A 32 -17.65 -18.75 17.79
CA THR A 32 -18.52 -18.10 18.80
C THR A 32 -19.36 -16.94 18.30
N GLY A 33 -19.15 -16.44 17.08
CA GLY A 33 -20.03 -15.46 16.45
C GLY A 33 -19.66 -13.98 16.63
N GLY A 34 -18.85 -13.61 17.63
CA GLY A 34 -18.14 -12.31 17.71
C GLY A 34 -18.88 -11.08 18.27
N TRP A 35 -18.10 -10.00 18.54
CA TRP A 35 -18.46 -8.65 19.00
C TRP A 35 -18.11 -7.59 17.92
N THR A 36 -18.98 -6.60 17.69
CA THR A 36 -18.84 -5.51 16.69
C THR A 36 -18.72 -4.14 17.38
N PHE A 37 -17.83 -3.26 16.89
CA PHE A 37 -17.75 -1.85 17.28
C PHE A 37 -17.55 -0.97 16.02
N GLU A 38 -17.64 0.36 16.13
CA GLU A 38 -17.46 1.28 14.98
C GLU A 38 -16.20 2.13 15.15
N ILE A 39 -15.40 2.25 14.08
CA ILE A 39 -14.29 3.22 13.99
C ILE A 39 -14.54 4.07 12.74
N PHE A 40 -14.66 5.40 12.87
CA PHE A 40 -14.95 6.31 11.75
C PHE A 40 -16.17 5.88 10.90
N ARG A 41 -17.23 5.36 11.55
CA ARG A 41 -18.45 4.82 10.91
C ARG A 41 -18.22 3.60 9.99
N GLN A 42 -17.04 3.01 10.01
CA GLN A 42 -16.81 1.69 9.46
C GLN A 42 -17.05 0.67 10.59
N PRO A 43 -17.95 -0.31 10.38
CA PRO A 43 -18.09 -1.39 11.35
C PRO A 43 -16.76 -2.14 11.39
N ALA A 44 -16.12 -2.12 12.55
CA ALA A 44 -14.93 -2.88 12.85
C ALA A 44 -15.34 -3.96 13.84
N SER A 45 -15.40 -5.21 13.40
CA SER A 45 -15.56 -6.28 14.37
C SER A 45 -14.18 -6.76 14.83
N LEU A 46 -14.00 -6.75 16.16
CA LEU A 46 -12.78 -7.21 16.84
C LEU A 46 -12.59 -8.72 16.68
N THR A 47 -13.58 -9.37 16.09
CA THR A 47 -13.80 -10.79 16.11
C THR A 47 -14.12 -11.25 14.67
N ARG A 48 -15.21 -10.83 14.04
CA ARG A 48 -15.35 -10.96 12.59
C ARG A 48 -14.52 -9.88 11.92
N ALA A 49 -13.40 -10.22 11.29
CA ALA A 49 -12.78 -9.24 10.41
C ALA A 49 -13.78 -8.99 9.26
N ASN A 50 -14.47 -7.85 9.26
CA ASN A 50 -15.32 -7.41 8.15
C ASN A 50 -14.48 -7.31 6.85
N HIS A 51 -13.16 -7.22 7.03
CA HIS A 51 -12.13 -7.28 6.00
C HIS A 51 -11.03 -8.29 6.45
N PRO A 52 -11.24 -9.61 6.28
CA PRO A 52 -10.32 -10.63 6.79
C PRO A 52 -8.92 -10.52 6.18
N PHE A 53 -8.84 -10.04 4.95
CA PHE A 53 -7.57 -9.80 4.28
C PHE A 53 -6.78 -8.63 4.89
N SER A 54 -7.45 -7.53 5.29
CA SER A 54 -6.74 -6.41 5.93
C SER A 54 -6.23 -6.78 7.31
N TRP A 55 -7.00 -7.56 8.08
CA TRP A 55 -6.56 -8.08 9.38
C TRP A 55 -5.33 -9.00 9.25
N ALA A 56 -5.35 -9.93 8.29
CA ALA A 56 -4.18 -10.75 7.97
C ALA A 56 -2.98 -9.88 7.56
N LEU A 57 -3.21 -8.85 6.75
CA LEU A 57 -2.17 -7.92 6.30
C LEU A 57 -1.54 -7.16 7.47
N TYR A 58 -2.32 -6.71 8.48
CA TYR A 58 -1.79 -6.09 9.69
C TYR A 58 -0.87 -7.03 10.49
N LEU A 59 -1.26 -8.30 10.63
CA LEU A 59 -0.43 -9.30 11.32
C LEU A 59 0.86 -9.57 10.55
N ILE A 60 0.77 -9.71 9.23
CA ILE A 60 1.95 -9.87 8.37
C ILE A 60 2.83 -8.62 8.45
N LEU A 61 2.25 -7.41 8.42
CA LEU A 61 2.97 -6.15 8.56
C LEU A 61 3.73 -6.08 9.87
N ALA A 62 3.08 -6.42 10.99
CA ALA A 62 3.72 -6.47 12.30
C ALA A 62 4.87 -7.48 12.30
N GLY A 63 4.66 -8.68 11.75
CA GLY A 63 5.72 -9.68 11.61
C GLY A 63 6.87 -9.20 10.73
N VAL A 64 6.59 -8.52 9.61
CA VAL A 64 7.60 -7.92 8.73
C VAL A 64 8.38 -6.83 9.47
N ILE A 65 7.73 -5.92 10.22
CA ILE A 65 8.39 -4.80 10.91
C ILE A 65 9.17 -5.24 12.15
N PHE A 66 8.73 -6.26 12.88
CA PHE A 66 9.29 -6.60 14.20
C PHE A 66 10.13 -7.89 14.24
N THR A 67 10.29 -8.61 13.13
CA THR A 67 11.17 -9.79 13.07
C THR A 67 12.45 -9.51 12.29
N ASP A 68 13.60 -9.99 12.80
CA ASP A 68 14.91 -9.87 12.13
C ASP A 68 14.91 -10.53 10.74
N GLY A 69 14.14 -11.60 10.58
CA GLY A 69 13.99 -12.32 9.30
C GLY A 69 12.93 -11.72 8.36
N ARG A 70 12.19 -10.68 8.78
CA ARG A 70 11.10 -10.05 8.02
C ARG A 70 10.09 -11.06 7.47
N LEU A 71 9.81 -12.14 8.20
CA LEU A 71 9.02 -13.31 7.72
C LEU A 71 9.45 -13.89 6.36
N GLY A 72 10.73 -13.77 5.99
CA GLY A 72 11.25 -14.22 4.70
C GLY A 72 11.09 -13.22 3.55
N PHE A 73 10.37 -12.11 3.74
CA PHE A 73 10.20 -11.08 2.71
C PHE A 73 11.52 -10.41 2.31
N SER A 74 12.50 -10.31 3.22
CA SER A 74 13.83 -9.83 2.84
C SER A 74 14.44 -10.66 1.70
N ARG A 75 14.34 -11.99 1.79
CA ARG A 75 14.85 -12.89 0.73
C ARG A 75 14.04 -12.78 -0.54
N LEU A 76 12.73 -12.54 -0.42
CA LEU A 76 11.87 -12.29 -1.58
C LEU A 76 12.29 -11.01 -2.31
N VAL A 77 12.55 -9.91 -1.58
CA VAL A 77 13.07 -8.67 -2.15
C VAL A 77 14.40 -8.92 -2.87
N ASP A 78 15.33 -9.67 -2.27
CA ASP A 78 16.61 -10.01 -2.89
C ASP A 78 16.41 -10.78 -4.21
N ARG A 79 15.54 -11.79 -4.22
CA ARG A 79 15.22 -12.58 -5.42
C ARG A 79 14.55 -11.74 -6.52
N VAL A 80 13.63 -10.85 -6.15
CA VAL A 80 12.98 -9.97 -7.13
C VAL A 80 13.98 -8.95 -7.68
N ALA A 81 14.90 -8.44 -6.85
CA ALA A 81 15.95 -7.51 -7.27
C ALA A 81 17.01 -8.15 -8.20
N GLU A 82 17.15 -9.48 -8.22
CA GLU A 82 17.97 -10.20 -9.21
C GLU A 82 17.42 -10.04 -10.63
N LEU A 83 16.10 -9.98 -10.76
CA LEU A 83 15.45 -9.71 -12.03
C LEU A 83 15.87 -8.31 -12.53
N ARG A 84 15.96 -8.16 -13.86
CA ARG A 84 16.17 -6.83 -14.44
C ARG A 84 14.92 -5.98 -14.14
N PRO A 85 15.06 -4.72 -13.68
CA PRO A 85 13.91 -3.86 -13.36
C PRO A 85 12.89 -3.76 -14.50
N ARG A 86 13.37 -3.75 -15.76
CA ARG A 86 12.52 -3.78 -16.96
C ARG A 86 11.63 -5.03 -17.07
N LYS A 87 12.14 -6.19 -16.64
CA LYS A 87 11.34 -7.45 -16.62
C LYS A 87 10.27 -7.38 -15.54
N VAL A 88 10.61 -6.88 -14.35
CA VAL A 88 9.64 -6.66 -13.27
C VAL A 88 8.55 -5.72 -13.74
N PHE A 89 8.91 -4.58 -14.32
CA PHE A 89 7.95 -3.63 -14.88
C PHE A 89 7.05 -4.27 -15.93
N LEU A 90 7.61 -5.03 -16.87
CA LEU A 90 6.83 -5.73 -17.90
C LEU A 90 5.80 -6.69 -17.29
N TYR A 91 6.17 -7.48 -16.28
CA TYR A 91 5.22 -8.38 -15.60
C TYR A 91 4.09 -7.62 -14.91
N LEU A 92 4.40 -6.50 -14.25
CA LEU A 92 3.37 -5.64 -13.63
C LEU A 92 2.43 -5.04 -14.70
N MET A 93 2.97 -4.61 -15.85
CA MET A 93 2.17 -4.06 -16.95
C MET A 93 1.25 -5.10 -17.58
N ILE A 94 1.70 -6.35 -17.70
CA ILE A 94 0.85 -7.45 -18.17
C ILE A 94 -0.34 -7.65 -17.23
N ILE A 95 -0.10 -7.67 -15.91
CA ILE A 95 -1.17 -7.84 -14.92
C ILE A 95 -2.15 -6.67 -14.98
N ILE A 96 -1.65 -5.42 -15.02
CA ILE A 96 -2.49 -4.23 -15.12
C ILE A 96 -3.33 -4.27 -16.41
N ALA A 97 -2.73 -4.58 -17.55
CA ALA A 97 -3.48 -4.69 -18.80
C ALA A 97 -4.58 -5.76 -18.75
N LEU A 98 -4.32 -6.91 -18.13
CA LEU A 98 -5.33 -7.95 -17.95
C LEU A 98 -6.48 -7.50 -17.04
N LEU A 99 -6.17 -6.77 -15.96
CA LEU A 99 -7.16 -6.20 -15.06
C LEU A 99 -8.03 -5.15 -15.76
N GLU A 100 -7.43 -4.24 -16.53
CA GLU A 100 -8.14 -3.25 -17.35
C GLU A 100 -9.05 -3.90 -18.38
N ILE A 101 -8.55 -4.90 -19.12
CA ILE A 101 -9.34 -5.65 -20.09
C ILE A 101 -10.52 -6.32 -19.41
N ALA A 102 -10.30 -6.96 -18.25
CA ALA A 102 -11.36 -7.61 -17.50
C ALA A 102 -12.39 -6.59 -16.97
N HIS A 103 -11.95 -5.41 -16.56
CA HIS A 103 -12.80 -4.31 -16.13
C HIS A 103 -13.77 -3.86 -17.22
N PHE A 104 -13.24 -3.51 -18.39
CA PHE A 104 -14.09 -3.05 -19.50
C PHE A 104 -14.95 -4.17 -20.10
N ALA A 105 -14.50 -5.43 -20.05
CA ALA A 105 -15.26 -6.55 -20.59
C ALA A 105 -16.36 -7.06 -19.64
N PHE A 106 -16.10 -7.05 -18.32
CA PHE A 106 -16.92 -7.77 -17.34
C PHE A 106 -17.31 -6.96 -16.10
N GLY A 107 -16.76 -5.76 -15.90
CA GLY A 107 -16.97 -4.95 -14.69
C GLY A 107 -18.44 -4.69 -14.38
N LEU A 108 -19.26 -4.36 -15.40
CA LEU A 108 -20.70 -4.14 -15.21
C LEU A 108 -21.48 -5.41 -14.81
N LYS A 109 -20.90 -6.60 -15.02
CA LYS A 109 -21.55 -7.90 -14.80
C LYS A 109 -21.07 -8.60 -13.52
N SER A 110 -19.93 -8.19 -12.98
CA SER A 110 -19.29 -8.86 -11.85
C SER A 110 -18.48 -7.88 -11.03
N LYS A 111 -18.79 -7.80 -9.73
CA LYS A 111 -18.01 -7.02 -8.77
C LYS A 111 -16.55 -7.46 -8.69
N LEU A 112 -16.24 -8.73 -8.99
CA LEU A 112 -14.85 -9.24 -8.96
C LEU A 112 -13.93 -8.62 -10.03
N TRP A 113 -14.52 -8.04 -11.08
CA TRP A 113 -13.79 -7.40 -12.19
C TRP A 113 -14.05 -5.89 -12.23
N HIS A 114 -14.85 -5.36 -11.32
CA HIS A 114 -15.19 -3.95 -11.29
C HIS A 114 -14.22 -3.22 -10.37
N LEU A 115 -13.19 -2.56 -10.92
CA LEU A 115 -12.02 -2.03 -10.18
C LEU A 115 -12.34 -1.03 -9.05
N ASP A 116 -13.56 -0.50 -8.99
CA ASP A 116 -14.10 0.34 -7.90
C ASP A 116 -14.55 -0.47 -6.66
N SER A 117 -14.42 -1.81 -6.67
CA SER A 117 -14.94 -2.66 -5.61
C SER A 117 -13.84 -3.04 -4.64
N GLN A 118 -13.94 -2.66 -3.36
CA GLN A 118 -12.98 -2.97 -2.27
C GLN A 118 -12.58 -4.46 -2.07
N VAL A 119 -13.21 -5.39 -2.81
CA VAL A 119 -13.01 -6.84 -2.74
C VAL A 119 -12.81 -7.47 -4.13
N ASP A 120 -12.33 -6.69 -5.10
CA ASP A 120 -12.02 -7.18 -6.44
C ASP A 120 -10.54 -7.55 -6.64
N PHE A 121 -10.22 -8.19 -7.76
CA PHE A 121 -8.85 -8.64 -8.06
C PHE A 121 -7.87 -7.48 -8.26
N GLY A 122 -8.33 -6.34 -8.76
CA GLY A 122 -7.58 -5.10 -8.87
C GLY A 122 -7.17 -4.57 -7.51
N THR A 123 -8.11 -4.44 -6.56
CA THR A 123 -7.83 -4.03 -5.17
C THR A 123 -6.83 -4.97 -4.51
N TYR A 124 -7.01 -6.30 -4.62
CA TYR A 124 -6.07 -7.26 -4.01
C TYR A 124 -4.68 -7.16 -4.61
N TYR A 125 -4.59 -7.05 -5.94
CA TYR A 125 -3.31 -6.87 -6.64
C TYR A 125 -2.61 -5.59 -6.16
N HIS A 126 -3.33 -4.47 -6.13
CA HIS A 126 -2.76 -3.17 -5.79
C HIS A 126 -2.34 -3.10 -4.32
N CYS A 127 -3.15 -3.65 -3.43
CA CYS A 127 -2.79 -3.87 -2.03
C CYS A 127 -1.47 -4.65 -1.91
N ILE A 128 -1.33 -5.79 -2.59
CA ILE A 128 -0.09 -6.60 -2.54
C ILE A 128 1.10 -5.83 -3.10
N LEU A 129 0.90 -5.10 -4.21
CA LEU A 129 1.92 -4.27 -4.85
C LEU A 129 2.44 -3.19 -3.87
N LEU A 130 1.54 -2.45 -3.24
CA LEU A 130 1.87 -1.40 -2.27
C LEU A 130 2.55 -1.98 -1.02
N PHE A 131 2.03 -3.09 -0.48
CA PHE A 131 2.63 -3.79 0.66
C PHE A 131 4.07 -4.25 0.36
N PHE A 132 4.26 -4.87 -0.80
CA PHE A 132 5.58 -5.32 -1.21
C PHE A 132 6.53 -4.13 -1.42
N THR A 133 6.03 -3.02 -1.96
CA THR A 133 6.79 -1.77 -2.10
C THR A 133 7.25 -1.23 -0.74
N GLY A 134 6.36 -1.19 0.26
CA GLY A 134 6.72 -0.85 1.64
C GLY A 134 7.79 -1.78 2.22
N THR A 135 7.75 -3.06 1.87
CA THR A 135 8.74 -4.05 2.32
C THR A 135 10.11 -3.85 1.66
N VAL A 136 10.16 -3.48 0.37
CA VAL A 136 11.40 -3.08 -0.31
C VAL A 136 12.01 -1.85 0.39
N LEU A 137 11.21 -0.86 0.74
CA LEU A 137 11.66 0.34 1.46
C LEU A 137 12.23 0.01 2.84
N LEU A 138 11.60 -0.89 3.58
CA LEU A 138 12.11 -1.37 4.87
C LEU A 138 13.47 -2.04 4.71
N LYS A 139 13.62 -2.91 3.70
CA LYS A 139 14.89 -3.56 3.38
C LYS A 139 15.98 -2.55 3.00
N MET A 140 15.63 -1.52 2.23
CA MET A 140 16.53 -0.42 1.89
C MET A 140 16.97 0.36 3.13
N MET A 141 16.04 0.66 4.04
CA MET A 141 16.35 1.35 5.29
C MET A 141 17.31 0.53 6.17
N ASP A 142 17.09 -0.79 6.27
CA ASP A 142 17.98 -1.70 7.00
C ASP A 142 19.37 -1.72 6.37
N ALA A 143 19.46 -1.87 5.04
CA ALA A 143 20.74 -1.88 4.31
C ALA A 143 21.50 -0.55 4.43
N GLU A 144 20.80 0.59 4.43
CA GLU A 144 21.43 1.89 4.68
C GLU A 144 21.95 2.01 6.11
N ARG A 145 21.23 1.48 7.11
CA ARG A 145 21.66 1.46 8.51
C ARG A 145 22.91 0.63 8.71
N GLU A 146 22.95 -0.57 8.12
CA GLU A 146 24.12 -1.47 8.17
C GLU A 146 25.37 -0.81 7.58
N ARG A 147 25.20 0.04 6.57
CA ARG A 147 26.29 0.81 5.93
C ARG A 147 26.65 2.11 6.66
N GLY A 148 26.02 2.39 7.81
CA GLY A 148 26.27 3.60 8.60
C GLY A 148 25.78 4.90 7.95
N ILE A 149 24.88 4.83 6.96
CA ILE A 149 24.33 6.02 6.30
C ILE A 149 23.48 6.79 7.32
N ARG A 150 23.73 8.10 7.46
CA ARG A 150 22.95 8.96 8.36
C ARG A 150 21.55 9.24 7.78
N LYS A 151 20.59 9.55 8.66
CA LYS A 151 19.22 9.98 8.31
C LYS A 151 18.40 8.92 7.54
N THR A 152 18.54 7.64 7.88
CA THR A 152 17.70 6.55 7.35
C THR A 152 16.24 6.65 7.77
N TRP A 153 15.95 7.32 8.89
CA TRP A 153 14.60 7.59 9.37
C TRP A 153 13.70 8.35 8.38
N GLY A 154 14.28 9.01 7.36
CA GLY A 154 13.49 9.63 6.28
C GLY A 154 12.72 8.63 5.40
N TRP A 155 13.04 7.33 5.48
CA TRP A 155 12.24 6.29 4.82
C TRP A 155 10.91 6.02 5.52
N ILE A 156 10.76 6.38 6.80
CA ILE A 156 9.54 6.06 7.57
C ILE A 156 8.29 6.71 6.99
N PRO A 157 8.24 8.02 6.70
CA PRO A 157 7.05 8.61 6.10
C PRO A 157 6.69 7.97 4.75
N VAL A 158 7.70 7.58 3.96
CA VAL A 158 7.51 6.87 2.68
C VAL A 158 6.88 5.49 2.91
N MET A 159 7.40 4.71 3.86
CA MET A 159 6.83 3.40 4.21
C MET A 159 5.41 3.52 4.75
N ILE A 160 5.12 4.53 5.59
CA ILE A 160 3.77 4.78 6.13
C ILE A 160 2.79 5.01 4.99
N VAL A 161 3.17 5.74 3.95
CA VAL A 161 2.30 5.96 2.78
C VAL A 161 2.02 4.64 2.05
N PHE A 162 3.05 3.86 1.69
CA PHE A 162 2.83 2.61 0.96
C PHE A 162 2.09 1.54 1.78
N PHE A 163 2.44 1.33 3.04
CA PHE A 163 1.70 0.40 3.90
C PHE A 163 0.31 0.93 4.27
N GLY A 164 0.19 2.23 4.49
CA GLY A 164 -1.07 2.90 4.83
C GLY A 164 -2.07 2.77 3.70
N ILE A 165 -1.69 3.11 2.46
CA ILE A 165 -2.57 2.98 1.29
C ILE A 165 -2.86 1.51 1.02
N SER A 166 -1.87 0.61 1.15
CA SER A 166 -2.10 -0.84 1.00
C SER A 166 -3.22 -1.36 1.90
N ILE A 167 -3.31 -0.85 3.13
CA ILE A 167 -4.39 -1.18 4.06
C ILE A 167 -5.68 -0.46 3.66
N ASP A 168 -5.58 0.82 3.32
CA ASP A 168 -6.70 1.68 2.93
C ASP A 168 -7.44 1.14 1.70
N GLU A 169 -6.76 0.57 0.71
CA GLU A 169 -7.33 -0.17 -0.42
C GLU A 169 -8.41 -1.16 0.02
N LEU A 170 -8.20 -1.83 1.15
CA LEU A 170 -9.07 -2.92 1.61
C LEU A 170 -10.24 -2.46 2.46
N ILE A 171 -10.15 -1.27 3.07
CA ILE A 171 -11.11 -0.79 4.08
C ILE A 171 -11.70 0.58 3.73
N SER A 172 -11.18 1.23 2.69
CA SER A 172 -11.40 2.63 2.27
C SER A 172 -11.64 3.57 3.45
N PHE A 173 -10.64 3.64 4.33
CA PHE A 173 -10.65 4.54 5.48
C PHE A 173 -10.87 5.99 5.06
N HIS A 174 -10.25 6.41 3.95
CA HIS A 174 -10.38 7.78 3.44
C HIS A 174 -11.84 8.19 3.16
N ASN A 175 -12.70 7.24 2.77
CA ASN A 175 -14.12 7.49 2.53
C ASN A 175 -14.91 7.80 3.81
N GLY A 176 -14.42 7.37 4.98
CA GLY A 176 -15.03 7.65 6.28
C GLY A 176 -14.69 9.04 6.85
N ILE A 177 -13.62 9.68 6.36
CA ILE A 177 -13.11 10.96 6.91
C ILE A 177 -14.17 12.08 6.88
N PRO A 178 -14.91 12.32 5.78
CA PRO A 178 -15.94 13.36 5.76
C PRO A 178 -17.01 13.13 6.84
N GLY A 179 -17.42 11.88 7.05
CA GLY A 179 -18.41 11.52 8.07
C GLY A 179 -17.92 11.81 9.48
N HIS A 180 -16.66 11.46 9.77
CA HIS A 180 -16.07 11.72 11.07
C HIS A 180 -15.88 13.22 11.37
N LEU A 181 -15.49 14.01 10.37
CA LEU A 181 -15.37 15.47 10.55
C LEU A 181 -16.74 16.12 10.79
N LYS A 182 -17.83 15.57 10.25
CA LYS A 182 -19.20 15.99 10.59
C LYS A 182 -19.57 15.65 12.03
N ASP A 183 -19.14 14.49 12.53
CA ASP A 183 -19.39 14.08 13.92
C ASP A 183 -18.66 14.96 14.93
N LEU A 184 -17.44 15.40 14.58
CA LEU A 184 -16.67 16.36 15.37
C LEU A 184 -17.17 17.81 15.25
N GLY A 185 -18.16 18.08 14.40
CA GLY A 185 -18.69 19.44 14.16
C GLY A 185 -17.73 20.34 13.36
N ILE A 186 -16.71 19.78 12.71
CA ILE A 186 -15.75 20.51 11.86
C ILE A 186 -16.39 20.82 10.50
N LEU A 187 -17.16 19.86 9.96
CA LEU A 187 -17.92 20.04 8.72
C LEU A 187 -19.43 20.19 9.01
N PRO A 188 -20.15 21.05 8.27
CA PRO A 188 -21.60 21.13 8.36
C PRO A 188 -22.25 19.77 8.01
N ARG A 189 -23.29 19.38 8.74
CA ARG A 189 -23.97 18.09 8.54
C ARG A 189 -24.65 18.00 7.17
N ASP A 190 -25.19 19.12 6.71
CA ASP A 190 -25.87 19.37 5.45
C ASP A 190 -24.93 19.70 4.28
N ALA A 191 -23.61 19.78 4.50
CA ALA A 191 -22.67 20.02 3.42
C ALA A 191 -22.71 18.87 2.40
N ASP A 192 -23.26 19.17 1.23
CA ASP A 192 -23.18 18.34 0.03
C ASP A 192 -22.50 19.10 -1.10
N PHE A 193 -21.37 18.55 -1.56
CA PHE A 193 -20.46 19.23 -2.48
C PHE A 193 -20.59 18.72 -3.91
N GLY A 194 -21.45 17.72 -4.18
CA GLY A 194 -21.63 17.14 -5.51
C GLY A 194 -20.40 16.43 -6.09
N VAL A 195 -19.34 16.27 -5.29
CA VAL A 195 -18.04 15.69 -5.64
C VAL A 195 -17.55 14.78 -4.51
N PRO A 196 -16.66 13.81 -4.79
CA PRO A 196 -15.98 13.07 -3.74
C PRO A 196 -15.38 14.05 -2.72
N LYS A 197 -15.74 13.89 -1.43
CA LYS A 197 -15.35 14.87 -0.39
C LYS A 197 -13.93 14.64 0.08
N TRP A 198 -13.49 13.39 0.07
CA TRP A 198 -12.20 12.99 0.58
C TRP A 198 -11.01 13.59 -0.22
N PRO A 199 -11.02 13.69 -1.57
CA PRO A 199 -9.88 14.27 -2.30
C PRO A 199 -9.73 15.77 -2.02
N ILE A 200 -10.82 16.49 -1.74
CA ILE A 200 -10.72 17.90 -1.37
C ILE A 200 -10.16 18.05 0.04
N LEU A 201 -10.68 17.25 0.98
CA LEU A 201 -10.27 17.32 2.39
C LEU A 201 -8.83 16.84 2.60
N LEU A 202 -8.39 15.83 1.85
CA LEU A 202 -7.05 15.25 1.94
C LEU A 202 -6.01 15.93 1.02
N ALA A 203 -6.42 16.81 0.10
CA ALA A 203 -5.49 17.47 -0.83
C ALA A 203 -4.30 18.17 -0.13
N PRO A 204 -4.45 18.89 0.99
CA PRO A 204 -3.32 19.49 1.69
C PRO A 204 -2.32 18.45 2.22
N LEU A 205 -2.82 17.33 2.73
CA LEU A 205 -1.99 16.23 3.22
C LEU A 205 -1.30 15.52 2.06
N ALA A 206 -2.04 15.22 0.98
CA ALA A 206 -1.51 14.61 -0.24
C ALA A 206 -0.39 15.48 -0.85
N LEU A 207 -0.60 16.80 -0.92
CA LEU A 207 0.41 17.74 -1.40
C LEU A 207 1.67 17.74 -0.52
N ALA A 208 1.52 17.73 0.80
CA ALA A 208 2.64 17.63 1.72
C ALA A 208 3.43 16.32 1.53
N VAL A 209 2.72 15.20 1.33
CA VAL A 209 3.33 13.89 1.02
C VAL A 209 4.09 13.94 -0.30
N VAL A 210 3.50 14.49 -1.37
CA VAL A 210 4.15 14.62 -2.69
C VAL A 210 5.41 15.48 -2.61
N ILE A 211 5.34 16.64 -1.94
CA ILE A 211 6.50 17.52 -1.76
C ILE A 211 7.61 16.79 -0.98
N TYR A 212 7.25 16.10 0.10
CA TYR A 212 8.20 15.33 0.90
C TYR A 212 8.84 14.21 0.07
N PHE A 213 8.03 13.40 -0.62
CA PHE A 213 8.49 12.31 -1.49
C PHE A 213 9.46 12.83 -2.54
N PHE A 214 9.07 13.88 -3.25
CA PHE A 214 9.91 14.47 -4.28
C PHE A 214 11.24 14.96 -3.69
N ALA A 215 11.21 15.79 -2.66
CA ALA A 215 12.43 16.35 -2.07
C ALA A 215 13.36 15.26 -1.49
N PHE A 216 12.80 14.28 -0.78
CA PHE A 216 13.55 13.20 -0.16
C PHE A 216 14.15 12.25 -1.20
N LEU A 217 13.32 11.74 -2.12
CA LEU A 217 13.75 10.76 -3.14
C LEU A 217 14.66 11.40 -4.19
N TRP A 218 14.39 12.64 -4.61
CA TRP A 218 15.28 13.36 -5.55
C TRP A 218 16.70 13.46 -5.02
N LYS A 219 16.84 13.74 -3.71
CA LYS A 219 18.16 13.79 -3.06
C LYS A 219 18.85 12.42 -3.04
N ARG A 220 18.10 11.35 -2.77
CA ARG A 220 18.63 9.97 -2.73
C ARG A 220 19.03 9.48 -4.12
N LEU A 221 18.24 9.81 -5.13
CA LEU A 221 18.36 9.33 -6.50
C LEU A 221 19.17 10.28 -7.41
N LYS A 222 19.68 11.41 -6.89
CA LYS A 222 20.49 12.40 -7.64
C LYS A 222 21.63 11.77 -8.47
N LYS A 223 22.26 10.71 -7.98
CA LYS A 223 23.36 10.01 -8.68
C LYS A 223 22.88 9.13 -9.85
N HIS A 224 21.57 8.95 -10.01
CA HIS A 224 20.95 8.11 -11.02
C HIS A 224 19.90 8.90 -11.83
N PRO A 225 20.32 9.75 -12.78
CA PRO A 225 19.40 10.58 -13.57
C PRO A 225 18.23 9.83 -14.22
N PRO A 226 18.39 8.58 -14.73
CA PRO A 226 17.24 7.81 -15.23
C PRO A 226 16.19 7.51 -14.16
N LEU A 227 16.59 7.20 -12.93
CA LEU A 227 15.65 6.95 -11.82
C LEU A 227 14.93 8.22 -11.39
N ASN A 228 15.60 9.38 -11.42
CA ASN A 228 14.96 10.67 -11.18
C ASN A 228 13.88 11.01 -12.22
N LYS A 229 14.13 10.71 -13.51
CA LYS A 229 13.12 10.90 -14.56
C LYS A 229 11.91 10.00 -14.32
N LEU A 230 12.15 8.74 -13.95
CA LEU A 230 11.07 7.81 -13.60
C LEU A 230 10.32 8.26 -12.35
N LEU A 231 11.00 8.81 -11.34
CA LEU A 231 10.37 9.36 -10.14
C LEU A 231 9.40 10.50 -10.49
N VAL A 232 9.83 11.45 -11.32
CA VAL A 232 8.96 12.55 -11.79
C VAL A 232 7.73 11.99 -12.50
N ALA A 233 7.93 11.06 -13.43
CA ALA A 233 6.83 10.45 -14.16
C ALA A 233 5.87 9.67 -13.25
N ALA A 234 6.39 8.92 -12.28
CA ALA A 234 5.59 8.18 -11.29
C ALA A 234 4.74 9.14 -10.44
N ILE A 235 5.33 10.24 -9.93
CA ILE A 235 4.60 11.26 -9.17
C ILE A 235 3.52 11.91 -10.02
N VAL A 236 3.82 12.28 -11.26
CA VAL A 236 2.83 12.89 -12.16
C VAL A 236 1.67 11.93 -12.41
N ILE A 237 1.94 10.67 -12.73
CA ILE A 237 0.91 9.65 -12.95
C ILE A 237 0.04 9.49 -11.70
N TRP A 238 0.65 9.46 -10.52
CA TRP A 238 -0.07 9.29 -9.27
C TRP A 238 -0.94 10.51 -8.90
N VAL A 239 -0.45 11.73 -9.18
CA VAL A 239 -1.25 12.96 -9.07
C VAL A 239 -2.39 12.98 -10.08
N LEU A 240 -2.18 12.48 -11.30
CA LEU A 240 -3.24 12.37 -12.31
C LEU A 240 -4.31 11.37 -11.90
N ALA A 241 -3.93 10.25 -11.29
CA ALA A 241 -4.87 9.28 -10.74
C ALA A 241 -5.76 9.93 -9.67
N TYR A 242 -5.15 10.58 -8.68
CA TYR A 242 -5.85 11.36 -7.67
C TYR A 242 -6.78 12.45 -8.25
N ALA A 243 -6.33 13.15 -9.29
CA ALA A 243 -7.13 14.17 -9.95
C ALA A 243 -8.28 13.59 -10.78
N SER A 244 -8.16 12.34 -11.23
CA SER A 244 -9.18 11.70 -12.07
C SER A 244 -10.48 11.38 -11.32
N GLU A 245 -10.43 11.24 -9.99
CA GLU A 245 -11.61 11.23 -9.10
C GLU A 245 -12.52 12.44 -9.31
N LEU A 246 -11.92 13.61 -9.55
CA LEU A 246 -12.67 14.85 -9.77
C LEU A 246 -13.38 14.86 -11.14
N LEU A 247 -13.03 13.96 -12.06
CA LEU A 247 -13.70 13.86 -13.36
C LEU A 247 -15.13 13.31 -13.23
N LEU A 248 -15.46 12.61 -12.15
CA LEU A 248 -16.85 12.22 -11.86
C LEU A 248 -17.77 13.44 -11.77
N ALA A 249 -17.26 14.57 -11.26
CA ALA A 249 -17.98 15.83 -11.19
C ALA A 249 -18.35 16.42 -12.57
N THR A 250 -17.68 15.97 -13.63
CA THR A 250 -17.89 16.46 -15.00
C THR A 250 -18.94 15.66 -15.77
N GLY A 251 -19.54 14.63 -15.15
CA GLY A 251 -20.48 13.73 -15.82
C GLY A 251 -19.80 12.67 -16.69
N MET A 252 -18.50 12.43 -16.48
CA MET A 252 -17.76 11.36 -17.14
C MET A 252 -18.39 9.99 -16.87
N ASN A 253 -18.37 9.10 -17.85
CA ASN A 253 -18.84 7.73 -17.67
C ASN A 253 -18.05 7.05 -16.54
N HIS A 254 -18.77 6.56 -15.53
CA HIS A 254 -18.19 5.95 -14.32
C HIS A 254 -17.21 4.82 -14.63
N LEU A 255 -17.58 3.89 -15.54
CA LEU A 255 -16.72 2.76 -15.90
C LEU A 255 -15.40 3.24 -16.53
N LEU A 256 -15.44 4.26 -17.37
CA LEU A 256 -14.24 4.84 -17.97
C LEU A 256 -13.40 5.61 -16.95
N GLN A 257 -14.04 6.38 -16.08
CA GLN A 257 -13.33 7.13 -15.05
C GLN A 257 -12.60 6.19 -14.08
N VAL A 258 -13.28 5.16 -13.57
CA VAL A 258 -12.71 4.14 -12.68
C VAL A 258 -11.53 3.45 -13.35
N GLY A 259 -11.67 2.97 -14.58
CA GLY A 259 -10.54 2.33 -15.30
C GLY A 259 -9.33 3.26 -15.48
N LEU A 260 -9.55 4.56 -15.70
CA LEU A 260 -8.45 5.53 -15.78
C LEU A 260 -7.79 5.76 -14.42
N GLU A 261 -8.59 6.00 -13.38
CA GLU A 261 -8.10 6.22 -12.03
C GLU A 261 -7.28 5.02 -11.54
N GLU A 262 -7.93 3.87 -11.45
CA GLU A 262 -7.39 2.62 -10.92
C GLU A 262 -6.18 2.14 -11.73
N GLY A 263 -6.21 2.33 -13.05
CA GLY A 263 -5.10 2.01 -13.94
C GLY A 263 -3.89 2.92 -13.73
N LEU A 264 -4.11 4.23 -13.58
CA LEU A 264 -3.05 5.20 -13.29
C LEU A 264 -2.44 4.96 -11.89
N GLU A 265 -3.24 4.65 -10.88
CA GLU A 265 -2.74 4.35 -9.53
C GLU A 265 -1.82 3.13 -9.51
N LYS A 266 -2.25 2.03 -10.15
CA LYS A 266 -1.46 0.80 -10.25
C LYS A 266 -0.19 1.02 -11.08
N LEU A 267 -0.27 1.80 -12.16
CA LEU A 267 0.88 2.17 -12.98
C LEU A 267 1.90 2.98 -12.17
N GLY A 268 1.48 4.06 -11.50
CA GLY A 268 2.34 4.89 -10.67
C GLY A 268 3.00 4.09 -9.55
N SER A 269 2.21 3.27 -8.84
CA SER A 269 2.71 2.37 -7.78
C SER A 269 3.73 1.35 -8.31
N SER A 270 3.50 0.81 -9.51
CA SER A 270 4.44 -0.12 -10.18
C SER A 270 5.76 0.57 -10.52
N MET A 271 5.71 1.83 -10.95
CA MET A 271 6.92 2.61 -11.23
C MET A 271 7.71 2.87 -9.94
N PHE A 272 7.07 3.21 -8.83
CA PHE A 272 7.74 3.35 -7.53
C PHE A 272 8.45 2.05 -7.11
N LEU A 273 7.76 0.90 -7.20
CA LEU A 273 8.38 -0.39 -6.91
C LEU A 273 9.66 -0.62 -7.74
N VAL A 274 9.59 -0.35 -9.04
CA VAL A 274 10.72 -0.52 -9.97
C VAL A 274 11.87 0.43 -9.65
N ILE A 275 11.57 1.68 -9.30
CA ILE A 275 12.57 2.67 -8.87
C ILE A 275 13.29 2.18 -7.62
N PHE A 276 12.56 1.72 -6.61
CA PHE A 276 13.14 1.26 -5.35
C PHE A 276 13.92 -0.04 -5.51
N LEU A 277 13.43 -1.00 -6.29
CA LEU A 277 14.17 -2.22 -6.60
C LEU A 277 15.47 -1.93 -7.36
N ASP A 278 15.45 -1.05 -8.36
CA ASP A 278 16.65 -0.70 -9.12
C ASP A 278 17.65 0.08 -8.25
N TYR A 279 17.18 1.00 -7.42
CA TYR A 279 18.04 1.70 -6.46
C TYR A 279 18.67 0.72 -5.44
N TYR A 280 17.85 -0.15 -4.85
CA TYR A 280 18.32 -1.19 -3.92
C TYR A 280 19.40 -2.06 -4.58
N ARG A 281 19.13 -2.55 -5.78
CA ARG A 281 20.05 -3.39 -6.55
C ARG A 281 21.38 -2.69 -6.85
N ARG A 282 21.36 -1.41 -7.23
CA ARG A 282 22.57 -0.66 -7.63
C ARG A 282 23.41 -0.24 -6.44
N GLU A 283 22.77 0.25 -5.39
CA GLU A 283 23.45 0.98 -4.32
C GLU A 283 23.52 0.21 -3.02
N LEU A 284 22.58 -0.69 -2.70
CA LEU A 284 22.39 -1.20 -1.34
C LEU A 284 22.50 -2.73 -1.20
N ARG A 285 22.26 -3.49 -2.27
CA ARG A 285 22.40 -4.94 -2.25
C ARG A 285 23.87 -5.33 -1.98
N PRO A 286 24.15 -6.25 -1.03
CA PRO A 286 25.49 -6.83 -0.87
C PRO A 286 25.95 -7.48 -2.18
N GLN A 287 27.20 -7.26 -2.56
CA GLN A 287 27.84 -7.95 -3.70
C GLN A 287 28.21 -9.39 -3.33
#